data_AF-A0A8C5PXI8-F1
#
_entry.id   AF-A0A8C5PXI8-F1
#
_cell.length_a   1.000
_cell.length_b   1.000
_cell.length_c   1.000
_cell.angle_alpha   90.00
_cell.angle_beta   90.00
_cell.angle_gamma   90.00
#
_symmetry.space_group_name_H-M   'P 1'
#
loop_
_entity.id
_entity.type
_entity.pdbx_description
1 polymer ?
#
loop_
_entity_poly.entity_id
_entity_poly.type
_entity_poly.pdbx_seq_one_letter_code
_entity_poly.pdbx_strand_id
1 'polypeptide(L)'
;VLKSAILNRLGLSDECYRNKFRNKTFVLGTPPRAFAQQLKDLAYKWLKPATRPVSEIMDLLILEQYIKQLPKGYRRQLLQLSHSIPLAGHLGREKTLARLLYRFFWPGVYKEVEKFCKSCPECQLVAPI
;
A
#
# COMPACT_ATOMS: atom_id res chain seq x y z
N VAL A 1 -8.77 -11.69 -0.54
CA VAL A 1 -9.59 -11.16 -1.65
C VAL A 1 -10.82 -10.43 -1.12
N LEU A 2 -11.82 -11.11 -0.53
CA LEU A 2 -12.97 -10.42 0.11
C LEU A 2 -12.62 -9.78 1.46
N LYS A 3 -11.98 -10.54 2.37
CA LYS A 3 -11.55 -10.06 3.69
C LYS A 3 -10.61 -8.85 3.60
N SER A 4 -9.68 -8.87 2.66
CA SER A 4 -8.77 -7.75 2.38
C SER A 4 -9.50 -6.53 1.82
N ALA A 5 -10.50 -6.72 0.96
CA ALA A 5 -11.31 -5.63 0.39
C ALA A 5 -12.23 -4.98 1.46
N ILE A 6 -12.85 -5.79 2.32
CA ILE A 6 -13.66 -5.32 3.46
C ILE A 6 -12.79 -4.53 4.44
N LEU A 7 -11.63 -5.08 4.83
CA LEU A 7 -10.68 -4.39 5.71
C LEU A 7 -10.19 -3.08 5.07
N ASN A 8 -10.02 -3.02 3.75
CA ASN A 8 -9.65 -1.77 3.07
C ASN A 8 -10.78 -0.74 3.10
N ARG A 9 -12.03 -1.13 2.84
CA ARG A 9 -13.21 -0.24 2.91
C ARG A 9 -13.46 0.30 4.32
N LEU A 10 -13.18 -0.50 5.35
CA LEU A 10 -13.32 -0.09 6.76
C LEU A 10 -12.11 0.70 7.30
N GLY A 11 -11.07 0.93 6.48
CA GLY A 11 -9.85 1.61 6.94
C GLY A 11 -9.03 0.78 7.95
N LEU A 12 -9.13 -0.54 7.88
CA LEU A 12 -8.47 -1.54 8.74
C LEU A 12 -7.40 -2.36 7.99
N SER A 13 -6.95 -1.89 6.82
CA SER A 13 -5.86 -2.52 6.07
C SER A 13 -4.47 -2.20 6.66
N ASP A 14 -3.50 -3.07 6.38
CA ASP A 14 -2.10 -2.91 6.81
C ASP A 14 -1.54 -1.54 6.38
N GLU A 15 -1.86 -1.08 5.17
CA GLU A 15 -1.44 0.23 4.66
C GLU A 15 -2.09 1.41 5.39
N CYS A 16 -3.33 1.26 5.89
CA CYS A 16 -3.94 2.30 6.71
C CYS A 16 -3.18 2.49 8.03
N TYR A 17 -2.85 1.40 8.73
CA TYR A 17 -2.08 1.45 9.97
C TYR A 17 -0.66 1.93 9.74
N ARG A 18 -0.02 1.52 8.64
CA ARG A 18 1.27 2.05 8.21
C ARG A 18 1.23 3.57 8.02
N ASN A 19 0.24 4.07 7.28
CA ASN A 19 0.10 5.50 7.03
C ASN A 19 -0.16 6.27 8.34
N LYS A 20 -0.99 5.74 9.24
CA LYS A 20 -1.20 6.30 10.58
C LYS A 20 0.10 6.31 11.41
N PHE A 21 0.90 5.24 11.37
CA PHE A 21 2.18 5.16 12.06
C PHE A 21 3.17 6.22 11.55
N ARG A 22 3.37 6.29 10.22
CA ARG A 22 4.36 7.19 9.60
C ARG A 22 4.01 8.68 9.72
N ASN A 23 2.72 9.02 9.75
CA ASN A 23 2.25 10.41 9.87
C ASN A 23 1.80 10.79 11.28
N LYS A 24 2.07 9.95 12.29
CA LYS A 24 1.71 10.26 13.67
C LYS A 24 2.56 11.42 14.18
N THR A 25 1.93 12.52 14.56
CA THR A 25 2.61 13.72 15.10
C THR A 25 2.49 13.77 16.62
N PHE A 26 3.56 14.24 17.28
CA PHE A 26 3.53 14.50 18.72
C PHE A 26 2.66 15.73 19.00
N VAL A 27 1.74 15.63 19.97
CA VAL A 27 0.89 16.74 20.40
C VAL A 27 1.42 17.22 21.76
N LEU A 28 1.72 18.51 21.86
CA LEU A 28 2.20 19.13 23.09
C LEU A 28 1.24 18.84 24.25
N GLY A 29 1.77 18.45 25.41
CA GLY A 29 0.98 17.99 26.57
C GLY A 29 0.73 16.47 26.61
N THR A 30 1.02 15.72 25.54
CA THR A 30 0.98 14.26 25.57
C THR A 30 2.17 13.71 26.36
N PRO A 31 1.98 12.81 27.35
CA PRO A 31 3.10 12.17 28.01
C PRO A 31 3.97 11.39 27.00
N PRO A 32 5.31 11.51 27.01
CA PRO A 32 6.17 10.84 26.04
C PRO A 32 5.98 9.32 25.99
N ARG A 33 5.76 8.68 27.15
CA ARG A 33 5.45 7.24 27.24
C ARG A 33 4.14 6.87 26.54
N ALA A 34 3.10 7.70 26.69
CA ALA A 34 1.82 7.48 26.03
C ALA A 34 1.96 7.61 24.50
N PHE A 35 2.73 8.59 24.03
CA PHE A 35 3.01 8.74 22.60
C PHE A 35 3.79 7.54 22.03
N ALA A 36 4.83 7.08 22.73
CA ALA A 36 5.57 5.88 22.36
C ALA A 36 4.67 4.63 22.29
N GLN A 37 3.74 4.48 23.24
CA GLN A 37 2.78 3.39 23.22
C GLN A 37 1.83 3.47 22.01
N GLN A 38 1.34 4.66 21.66
CA GLN A 38 0.50 4.84 20.47
C GLN A 38 1.25 4.45 19.18
N LEU A 39 2.54 4.80 19.06
CA LEU A 39 3.38 4.36 17.94
C LEU A 39 3.52 2.83 17.93
N LYS A 40 3.78 2.23 19.08
CA LYS A 40 3.87 0.77 19.23
C LYS A 40 2.58 0.09 18.79
N ASP A 41 1.41 0.58 19.22
CA ASP A 41 0.11 -0.01 18.86
C ASP A 41 -0.15 0.06 17.35
N LEU A 42 0.18 1.18 16.72
CA LEU A 42 0.07 1.35 15.27
C LEU A 42 1.03 0.41 14.52
N ALA A 43 2.27 0.28 15.00
CA ALA A 43 3.25 -0.64 14.43
C ALA A 43 2.82 -2.11 14.56
N TYR A 44 2.26 -2.52 15.70
CA TYR A 44 1.75 -3.88 15.91
C TYR A 44 0.58 -4.19 14.96
N LYS A 45 -0.34 -3.25 14.76
CA LYS A 45 -1.48 -3.41 13.83
C LYS A 45 -1.04 -3.45 12.37
N TRP A 46 0.02 -2.72 12.01
CA TRP A 46 0.61 -2.72 10.68
C TRP A 46 1.44 -3.98 10.40
N LEU A 47 2.48 -4.22 11.20
CA LEU A 47 3.48 -5.26 10.95
C LEU A 47 3.01 -6.66 11.36
N LYS A 48 2.10 -6.74 12.34
CA LYS A 48 1.51 -7.99 12.86
C LYS A 48 2.57 -9.02 13.30
N PRO A 49 3.53 -8.64 14.16
CA PRO A 49 4.66 -9.50 14.54
C PRO A 49 4.26 -10.79 15.27
N ALA A 50 3.06 -10.87 15.84
CA ALA A 50 2.56 -12.08 16.49
C ALA A 50 2.15 -13.19 15.51
N THR A 51 1.88 -12.84 14.25
CA THR A 51 1.35 -13.79 13.24
C THR A 51 2.14 -13.78 11.94
N ARG A 52 3.04 -12.82 11.75
CA ARG A 52 3.84 -12.66 10.53
C ARG A 52 5.30 -13.03 10.86
N PRO A 53 5.96 -13.88 10.07
CA PRO A 53 7.36 -14.21 10.30
C PRO A 53 8.25 -12.96 10.16
N VAL A 54 9.37 -12.95 10.88
CA VAL A 54 10.30 -11.82 10.90
C VAL A 54 10.85 -11.51 9.50
N SER A 55 11.07 -12.52 8.66
CA SER A 55 11.51 -12.35 7.27
C SER A 55 10.54 -11.49 6.45
N GLU A 56 9.24 -11.78 6.51
CA GLU A 56 8.23 -10.97 5.81
C GLU A 56 8.19 -9.52 6.34
N ILE A 57 8.41 -9.32 7.65
CA ILE A 57 8.49 -7.98 8.23
C ILE A 57 9.70 -7.23 7.67
N MET A 58 10.86 -7.90 7.61
CA MET A 58 12.08 -7.35 7.02
C MET A 58 11.87 -6.99 5.55
N ASP A 59 11.26 -7.87 4.77
CA ASP A 59 10.96 -7.62 3.35
C ASP A 59 10.07 -6.39 3.17
N LEU A 60 9.04 -6.20 4.01
CA LEU A 60 8.19 -5.00 3.97
C LEU A 60 8.99 -3.71 4.24
N LEU A 61 9.90 -3.73 5.21
CA LEU A 61 10.74 -2.58 5.55
C LEU A 61 11.77 -2.28 4.44
N ILE A 62 12.40 -3.33 3.89
CA ILE A 62 13.36 -3.23 2.80
C ILE A 62 12.68 -2.71 1.54
N LEU A 63 11.52 -3.27 1.16
CA LEU A 63 10.75 -2.80 0.00
C LEU A 63 10.31 -1.34 0.16
N GLU A 64 9.83 -0.95 1.35
CA GLU A 64 9.51 0.45 1.62
C GLU A 64 10.72 1.37 1.40
N GLN A 65 11.88 0.98 1.91
CA GLN A 65 13.10 1.77 1.81
C GLN A 65 13.68 1.78 0.39
N TYR A 66 13.64 0.66 -0.31
CA TYR A 66 14.08 0.53 -1.71
C TYR A 66 13.26 1.44 -2.62
N ILE A 67 11.92 1.39 -2.53
CA ILE A 67 11.04 2.22 -3.37
C ILE A 67 11.12 3.72 -3.02
N LYS A 68 11.45 4.08 -1.78
CA LYS A 68 11.74 5.48 -1.42
C LYS A 68 12.98 6.02 -2.14
N GLN A 69 13.96 5.18 -2.39
CA GLN A 69 15.22 5.55 -3.04
C GLN A 69 15.13 5.51 -4.57
N LEU A 70 14.20 4.73 -5.13
CA LEU A 70 13.98 4.72 -6.57
C LEU A 70 13.49 6.08 -7.10
N PRO A 71 13.99 6.52 -8.28
CA PRO A 71 13.45 7.69 -8.96
C PRO A 71 11.94 7.55 -9.21
N LYS A 72 11.20 8.66 -9.08
CA LYS A 72 9.73 8.68 -9.25
C LYS A 72 9.28 8.09 -10.60
N GLY A 73 10.09 8.22 -11.65
CA GLY A 73 9.82 7.65 -12.97
C GLY A 73 9.69 6.13 -12.98
N TYR A 74 10.39 5.44 -12.08
CA TYR A 74 10.41 3.97 -12.02
C TYR A 74 9.08 3.40 -11.52
N ARG A 75 8.42 4.07 -10.56
CA ARG A 75 7.08 3.67 -10.09
C ARG A 75 6.05 3.71 -11.22
N ARG A 76 6.12 4.75 -12.07
CA ARG A 76 5.25 4.85 -13.26
C ARG A 76 5.49 3.70 -14.24
N GLN A 77 6.74 3.28 -14.43
CA GLN A 77 7.05 2.12 -15.27
C GLN A 77 6.48 0.82 -14.67
N LEU A 78 6.63 0.60 -13.36
CA LEU A 78 6.05 -0.56 -12.67
C LEU A 78 4.51 -0.57 -12.76
N LEU A 79 3.87 0.59 -12.63
CA LEU A 79 2.43 0.75 -12.83
C LEU A 79 2.02 0.38 -14.26
N GLN A 80 2.71 0.92 -15.26
CA GLN A 80 2.47 0.60 -16.67
C GLN A 80 2.63 -0.90 -16.95
N LEU A 81 3.69 -1.53 -16.46
CA LEU A 81 3.95 -2.96 -16.66
C LEU A 81 2.90 -3.85 -15.98
N SER A 82 2.43 -3.45 -14.80
CA SER A 82 1.40 -4.21 -14.07
C SER A 82 0.00 -4.05 -14.68
N HIS A 83 -0.25 -2.91 -15.30
CA HIS A 83 -1.51 -2.56 -15.95
C HIS A 83 -1.62 -3.12 -17.37
N SER A 84 -0.60 -2.89 -18.19
CA SER A 84 -0.63 -3.10 -19.65
C SER A 84 0.13 -4.37 -20.05
N ILE A 85 -0.44 -5.54 -19.70
CA ILE A 85 0.09 -6.83 -20.16
C ILE A 85 -0.64 -7.19 -21.47
N PRO A 86 0.06 -7.32 -22.62
CA PRO A 86 -0.55 -7.51 -23.93
C PRO A 86 -1.56 -8.68 -24.00
N LEU A 87 -1.27 -9.76 -23.28
CA LEU A 87 -2.09 -10.98 -23.27
C LEU A 87 -3.20 -11.00 -22.21
N ALA A 88 -3.23 -10.00 -21.31
CA ALA A 88 -4.14 -10.03 -20.18
C ALA A 88 -5.11 -8.84 -20.16
N GLY A 89 -4.94 -7.83 -21.02
CA GLY A 89 -5.87 -6.70 -21.13
C GLY A 89 -5.85 -5.72 -19.94
N HIS A 90 -6.59 -4.62 -20.11
CA HIS A 90 -6.73 -3.51 -19.15
C HIS A 90 -7.77 -3.87 -18.09
N LEU A 91 -7.41 -4.71 -17.12
CA LEU A 91 -8.35 -5.31 -16.19
C LEU A 91 -8.69 -4.43 -14.95
N GLY A 92 -8.53 -3.11 -15.07
CA GLY A 92 -8.88 -2.16 -14.02
C GLY A 92 -8.01 -2.20 -12.76
N ARG A 93 -8.44 -1.46 -11.73
CA ARG A 93 -7.71 -1.22 -10.48
C ARG A 93 -7.34 -2.50 -9.74
N GLU A 94 -8.30 -3.41 -9.55
CA GLU A 94 -8.11 -4.57 -8.68
C GLU A 94 -7.04 -5.53 -9.20
N LYS A 95 -7.06 -5.83 -10.49
CA LYS A 95 -6.08 -6.75 -11.07
C LYS A 95 -4.72 -6.08 -11.26
N THR A 96 -4.68 -4.78 -11.52
CA THR A 96 -3.42 -4.01 -11.51
C THR A 96 -2.79 -4.06 -10.11
N LEU A 97 -3.58 -3.87 -9.05
CA LEU A 97 -3.11 -4.03 -7.67
C LEU A 97 -2.64 -5.46 -7.38
N ALA A 98 -3.40 -6.48 -7.76
CA ALA A 98 -3.03 -7.86 -7.49
C ALA A 98 -1.67 -8.23 -8.12
N ARG A 99 -1.41 -7.79 -9.36
CA ARG A 99 -0.14 -8.04 -10.05
C ARG A 99 1.02 -7.25 -9.45
N LEU A 100 0.78 -5.98 -9.17
CA LEU A 100 1.81 -5.10 -8.64
C LEU A 100 2.24 -5.56 -7.24
N LEU A 101 1.26 -5.80 -6.36
CA LEU A 101 1.47 -6.22 -4.97
C LEU A 101 2.04 -7.63 -4.84
N TYR A 102 2.01 -8.44 -5.90
CA TYR A 102 2.68 -9.74 -5.92
C TYR A 102 4.21 -9.62 -5.87
N ARG A 103 4.79 -8.54 -6.40
CA ARG A 103 6.25 -8.35 -6.51
C ARG A 103 6.76 -7.04 -5.91
N PHE A 104 5.92 -6.02 -5.88
CA PHE A 104 6.30 -4.66 -5.52
C PHE A 104 5.26 -4.05 -4.60
N PHE A 105 5.71 -3.59 -3.44
CA PHE A 105 4.88 -2.86 -2.49
C PHE A 105 5.52 -1.53 -2.15
N TRP A 106 4.71 -0.47 -2.10
CA TRP A 106 5.17 0.82 -1.58
C TRP A 106 4.07 1.66 -0.94
N PRO A 107 4.47 2.65 -0.14
CA PRO A 107 3.55 3.59 0.49
C PRO A 107 2.67 4.33 -0.52
N GLY A 108 1.34 4.24 -0.37
CA GLY A 108 0.41 4.94 -1.27
C GLY A 108 0.17 4.24 -2.62
N VAL A 109 0.72 3.05 -2.84
CA VAL A 109 0.54 2.28 -4.10
C VAL A 109 -0.93 2.10 -4.48
N TYR A 110 -1.82 1.89 -3.49
CA TYR A 110 -3.27 1.79 -3.73
C TYR A 110 -3.87 3.04 -4.37
N LYS A 111 -3.47 4.23 -3.89
CA LYS A 111 -3.93 5.52 -4.41
C LYS A 111 -3.30 5.82 -5.77
N GLU A 112 -2.02 5.48 -5.94
CA GLU A 112 -1.32 5.64 -7.21
C GLU A 112 -1.94 4.76 -8.31
N VAL A 113 -2.22 3.49 -8.03
CA VAL A 113 -2.91 2.58 -8.97
C VAL A 113 -4.32 3.07 -9.27
N GLU A 114 -5.07 3.52 -8.27
CA GLU A 114 -6.41 4.08 -8.48
C GLU A 114 -6.38 5.29 -9.41
N LYS A 115 -5.48 6.25 -9.15
CA LYS A 115 -5.30 7.43 -10.01
C LYS A 115 -4.85 7.04 -11.41
N PHE A 116 -3.96 6.06 -11.53
CA PHE A 116 -3.44 5.58 -12.80
C PHE A 116 -4.55 4.93 -13.65
N CYS A 117 -5.32 3.99 -13.09
CA CYS A 117 -6.44 3.37 -13.78
C CYS A 117 -7.55 4.39 -14.12
N LYS A 118 -7.81 5.37 -13.25
CA LYS A 118 -8.73 6.48 -13.53
C LYS A 118 -8.27 7.38 -14.69
N SER A 119 -6.98 7.40 -15.03
CA SER A 119 -6.47 8.13 -16.20
C SER A 119 -6.42 7.32 -17.50
N CYS A 120 -6.76 6.02 -17.46
CA CYS A 120 -6.74 5.14 -18.62
C CYS A 120 -8.14 5.06 -19.26
N PRO A 121 -8.33 5.51 -20.53
CA PRO A 121 -9.62 5.48 -21.20
C PRO A 121 -10.24 4.07 -21.28
N GLU A 122 -9.42 3.05 -21.54
CA GLU A 122 -9.87 1.67 -21.64
C GLU A 122 -10.41 1.14 -20.29
N CYS A 123 -9.77 1.52 -19.17
CA CYS A 123 -10.28 1.17 -17.84
C CYS A 123 -11.61 1.87 -17.54
N GLN A 124 -11.79 3.12 -17.97
CA GLN A 124 -13.03 3.87 -17.76
C GLN A 124 -14.22 3.26 -18.51
N LEU A 125 -13.99 2.63 -19.67
CA LEU A 125 -15.04 1.99 -20.47
C LEU A 125 -15.50 0.65 -19.91
N VAL A 126 -14.59 -0.11 -19.26
CA VAL A 126 -14.83 -1.50 -18.87
C VAL A 126 -15.25 -1.65 -17.39
N ALA A 127 -14.84 -0.73 -16.51
CA ALA A 127 -15.21 -0.75 -15.10
C ALA A 127 -15.23 0.67 -14.52
N PRO A 128 -16.40 1.27 -14.25
CA PRO A 128 -16.45 2.55 -13.54
C PRO A 128 -15.87 2.37 -12.12
N ILE A 129 -14.83 3.15 -11.79
CA ILE A 129 -14.04 3.08 -10.54
C ILE A 129 -14.58 4.06 -9.49
#